data_AF-A0A524IY17-F1
#
_entry.id   AF-A0A524IY17-F1
#
_cell.length_a   1.000
_cell.length_b   1.000
_cell.length_c   1.000
_cell.angle_alpha   90.00
_cell.angle_beta   90.00
_cell.angle_gamma   90.00
#
_symmetry.space_group_name_H-M   'P 1'
#
loop_
_entity.id
_entity.type
_entity.pdbx_description
1 polymer ?
#
loop_
_entity_poly.entity_id
_entity_poly.type
_entity_poly.pdbx_seq_one_letter_code
_entity_poly.pdbx_strand_id
1 'polypeptide(L)'
;MPSTAKKLSPTTKWLRDAKWGLFTHYMVHMPSGPIPDDMTGDIWNDKVNSFQVDKLADQLTALKVPYFFITIGQGGNYYCSPNATYERLFGNSNRKLTDRDLVKELGVELKSRGIKLCVYLPAVGSRESLQIQNQWQQVITEWSVRWGDSVHAWWIDGFINTDKTVQKAYADAYRAGNPETLVSFNPGTPVGINR
;
A
#
# COMPACT_ATOMS: atom_id res chain seq x y z
N MET A 1 -12.34 -35.34 14.83
CA MET A 1 -12.78 -34.04 15.39
C MET A 1 -13.21 -33.16 14.23
N PRO A 2 -14.47 -32.72 14.11
CA PRO A 2 -14.81 -31.70 13.12
C PRO A 2 -14.07 -30.42 13.51
N SER A 3 -13.29 -29.88 12.58
CA SER A 3 -12.62 -28.58 12.72
C SER A 3 -13.67 -27.54 13.11
N THR A 4 -13.56 -26.96 14.30
CA THR A 4 -14.33 -25.78 14.67
C THR A 4 -13.89 -24.66 13.75
N ALA A 5 -14.70 -24.37 12.74
CA ALA A 5 -14.45 -23.27 11.82
C ALA A 5 -14.24 -21.99 12.65
N LYS A 6 -13.03 -21.42 12.60
CA LYS A 6 -12.72 -20.15 13.27
C LYS A 6 -13.75 -19.11 12.82
N LYS A 7 -14.44 -18.50 13.79
CA LYS A 7 -15.37 -17.39 13.53
C LYS A 7 -14.59 -16.29 12.83
N LEU A 8 -14.98 -15.97 11.60
CA LEU A 8 -14.35 -14.92 10.82
C LEU A 8 -14.56 -13.58 11.53
N SER A 9 -13.53 -12.75 11.53
CA SER A 9 -13.68 -11.34 11.94
C SER A 9 -14.74 -10.68 11.05
N PRO A 10 -15.66 -9.88 11.60
CA PRO A 10 -16.57 -9.07 10.78
C PRO A 10 -15.83 -8.24 9.72
N THR A 11 -14.61 -7.79 10.03
CA THR A 11 -13.76 -6.98 9.15
C THR A 11 -13.24 -7.73 7.92
N THR A 12 -13.15 -9.07 7.96
CA THR A 12 -12.63 -9.89 6.84
C THR A 12 -13.72 -10.51 5.98
N LYS A 13 -14.99 -10.39 6.39
CA LYS A 13 -16.14 -10.97 5.67
C LYS A 13 -16.23 -10.48 4.23
N TRP A 14 -16.05 -9.18 4.01
CA TRP A 14 -16.19 -8.58 2.68
C TRP A 14 -15.20 -9.16 1.67
N LEU A 15 -13.95 -9.44 2.09
CA LEU A 15 -12.91 -9.94 1.20
C LEU A 15 -13.21 -11.38 0.77
N ARG A 16 -13.70 -12.21 1.70
CA ARG A 16 -14.20 -13.55 1.40
C ARG A 16 -15.36 -13.50 0.41
N ASP A 17 -16.31 -12.61 0.63
CA ASP A 17 -17.52 -12.50 -0.20
C ASP A 17 -17.21 -11.93 -1.59
N ALA A 18 -16.16 -11.10 -1.72
CA ALA A 18 -15.69 -10.52 -2.98
C ALA A 18 -15.13 -11.58 -3.95
N LYS A 19 -14.54 -12.67 -3.45
CA LYS A 19 -13.97 -13.82 -4.18
C LYS A 19 -12.75 -13.52 -5.07
N TRP A 20 -12.75 -12.41 -5.80
CA TRP A 20 -11.69 -12.02 -6.73
C TRP A 20 -11.51 -10.51 -6.74
N GLY A 21 -10.38 -10.04 -7.22
CA GLY A 21 -10.11 -8.62 -7.44
C GLY A 21 -8.94 -8.46 -8.41
N LEU A 22 -8.55 -7.21 -8.67
CA LEU A 22 -7.43 -6.90 -9.56
C LEU A 22 -6.28 -6.26 -8.78
N PHE A 23 -5.06 -6.54 -9.23
CA PHE A 23 -3.85 -5.97 -8.65
C PHE A 23 -2.98 -5.43 -9.76
N THR A 24 -2.56 -4.17 -9.66
CA THR A 24 -1.57 -3.58 -10.56
C THR A 24 -0.34 -3.10 -9.80
N HIS A 25 0.83 -3.52 -10.30
CA HIS A 25 2.08 -2.88 -9.95
C HIS A 25 2.25 -1.61 -10.78
N TYR A 26 2.19 -0.46 -10.10
CA TYR A 26 2.43 0.86 -10.69
C TYR A 26 3.73 1.41 -10.09
N MET A 27 4.79 1.37 -10.88
CA MET A 27 6.17 1.56 -10.44
C MET A 27 7.02 2.13 -11.58
N VAL A 28 8.16 2.73 -11.24
CA VAL A 28 9.09 3.35 -12.21
C VAL A 28 9.88 2.35 -13.07
N HIS A 29 9.81 1.06 -12.73
CA HIS A 29 10.55 -0.01 -13.38
C HIS A 29 9.68 -1.26 -13.51
N MET A 30 10.08 -2.23 -14.33
CA MET A 30 9.41 -3.52 -14.36
C MET A 30 9.67 -4.29 -13.06
N PRO A 31 8.76 -5.18 -12.61
CA PRO A 31 9.04 -6.04 -11.46
C PRO A 31 10.39 -6.75 -11.61
N SER A 32 11.25 -6.65 -10.60
CA SER A 32 12.63 -7.17 -10.59
C SER A 32 13.60 -6.58 -11.62
N GLY A 33 13.21 -5.51 -12.32
CA GLY A 33 14.07 -4.77 -13.25
C GLY A 33 14.78 -3.58 -12.59
N PRO A 34 15.85 -3.04 -13.23
CA PRO A 34 16.52 -1.84 -12.76
C PRO A 34 15.63 -0.60 -12.95
N ILE A 35 15.87 0.42 -12.14
CA ILE A 35 15.34 1.76 -12.39
C ILE A 35 16.03 2.29 -13.65
N PRO A 36 15.30 2.85 -14.62
CA PRO A 36 15.91 3.49 -15.79
C PRO A 36 16.90 4.58 -15.37
N ASP A 37 18.06 4.64 -16.03
CA ASP A 37 19.14 5.59 -15.67
C ASP A 37 18.71 7.06 -15.80
N ASP A 38 17.77 7.34 -16.70
CA ASP A 38 17.21 8.67 -16.93
C ASP A 38 16.03 9.01 -16.01
N MET A 39 15.60 8.09 -15.13
CA MET A 39 14.45 8.32 -14.26
C MET A 39 14.74 9.38 -13.19
N THR A 40 13.94 10.45 -13.20
CA THR A 40 13.98 11.53 -12.20
C THR A 40 12.64 11.68 -11.48
N GLY A 41 12.62 12.46 -10.39
CA GLY A 41 11.38 12.82 -9.70
C GLY A 41 10.39 13.56 -10.62
N ASP A 42 10.86 14.42 -11.51
CA ASP A 42 10.01 15.14 -12.47
C ASP A 42 9.36 14.18 -13.48
N ILE A 43 10.15 13.28 -14.06
CA ILE A 43 9.63 12.25 -14.98
C ILE A 43 8.61 11.35 -14.27
N TRP A 44 8.85 11.02 -13.00
CA TRP A 44 7.88 10.26 -12.22
C TRP A 44 6.60 11.05 -11.97
N ASN A 45 6.69 12.33 -11.61
CA ASN A 45 5.53 13.21 -11.47
C ASN A 45 4.73 13.30 -12.78
N ASP A 46 5.39 13.45 -13.93
CA ASP A 46 4.70 13.48 -15.23
C ASP A 46 3.94 12.18 -15.50
N LYS A 47 4.55 11.03 -15.18
CA LYS A 47 3.88 9.72 -15.29
C LYS A 47 2.65 9.63 -14.38
N VAL A 48 2.77 10.03 -13.12
CA VAL A 48 1.66 10.01 -12.15
C VAL A 48 0.59 11.02 -12.54
N ASN A 49 0.95 12.21 -13.03
CA ASN A 49 0.02 13.23 -13.51
C ASN A 49 -0.76 12.78 -14.76
N SER A 50 -0.15 11.95 -15.62
CA SER A 50 -0.83 11.39 -16.80
C SER A 50 -1.85 10.28 -16.49
N PHE A 51 -1.91 9.80 -15.24
CA PHE A 51 -2.79 8.71 -14.85
C PHE A 51 -4.27 9.13 -14.90
N GLN A 52 -5.09 8.37 -15.63
CA GLN A 52 -6.52 8.63 -15.84
C GLN A 52 -7.35 7.80 -14.86
N VAL A 53 -7.65 8.38 -13.70
CA VAL A 53 -8.37 7.73 -12.59
C VAL A 53 -9.79 7.32 -12.99
N ASP A 54 -10.51 8.19 -13.68
CA ASP A 54 -11.85 7.98 -14.21
C ASP A 54 -11.92 6.80 -15.19
N LYS A 55 -10.99 6.75 -16.15
CA LYS A 55 -10.95 5.68 -17.16
C LYS A 55 -10.63 4.32 -16.55
N LEU A 56 -9.70 4.27 -15.61
CA LEU A 56 -9.45 3.02 -14.87
C LEU A 56 -10.71 2.62 -14.09
N ALA A 57 -11.35 3.56 -13.40
CA ALA A 57 -12.53 3.28 -12.61
C ALA A 57 -13.70 2.79 -13.48
N ASP A 58 -13.87 3.32 -14.69
CA ASP A 58 -14.83 2.84 -15.69
C ASP A 58 -14.56 1.38 -16.08
N GLN A 59 -13.30 1.04 -16.37
CA GLN A 59 -12.91 -0.33 -16.70
C GLN A 59 -13.17 -1.30 -15.54
N LEU A 60 -12.79 -0.93 -14.31
CA LEU A 60 -13.04 -1.74 -13.12
C LEU A 60 -14.54 -1.94 -12.86
N THR A 61 -15.35 -0.90 -13.09
CA THR A 61 -16.81 -0.95 -12.97
C THR A 61 -17.41 -1.89 -14.01
N ALA A 62 -16.99 -1.78 -15.27
CA ALA A 62 -17.47 -2.63 -16.36
C ALA A 62 -17.16 -4.11 -16.09
N LEU A 63 -15.99 -4.39 -15.50
CA LEU A 63 -15.57 -5.73 -15.08
C LEU A 63 -16.22 -6.20 -13.77
N LYS A 64 -16.97 -5.33 -13.07
CA LYS A 64 -17.58 -5.60 -11.75
C LYS A 64 -16.55 -6.06 -10.72
N VAL A 65 -15.38 -5.43 -10.73
CA VAL A 65 -14.27 -5.73 -9.81
C VAL A 65 -14.65 -5.24 -8.42
N PRO A 66 -14.69 -6.09 -7.38
CA PRO A 66 -15.12 -5.68 -6.05
C PRO A 66 -14.01 -4.98 -5.25
N TYR A 67 -12.74 -5.22 -5.58
CA TYR A 67 -11.59 -4.52 -5.00
C TYR A 67 -10.40 -4.44 -5.95
N PHE A 68 -9.62 -3.38 -5.82
CA PHE A 68 -8.46 -3.09 -6.66
C PHE A 68 -7.24 -2.75 -5.81
N PHE A 69 -6.08 -3.33 -6.14
CA PHE A 69 -4.80 -3.02 -5.53
C PHE A 69 -3.94 -2.12 -6.42
N ILE A 70 -3.38 -1.07 -5.82
CA ILE A 70 -2.31 -0.26 -6.42
C ILE A 70 -1.06 -0.25 -5.54
N THR A 71 0.11 -0.15 -6.16
CA THR A 71 1.39 0.06 -5.49
C THR A 71 1.57 1.53 -5.12
N ILE A 72 1.79 1.84 -3.84
CA ILE A 72 2.13 3.21 -3.42
C ILE A 72 3.54 3.55 -3.93
N GLY A 73 4.47 2.61 -3.74
CA GLY A 73 5.85 2.65 -4.23
C GLY A 73 6.54 1.32 -3.96
N GLN A 74 7.70 1.09 -4.59
CA GLN A 74 8.51 -0.13 -4.43
C GLN A 74 10.00 0.21 -4.31
N GLY A 75 10.90 -0.57 -4.93
CA GLY A 75 12.31 -0.26 -4.99
C GLY A 75 12.55 1.11 -5.64
N GLY A 76 13.58 1.83 -5.18
CA GLY A 76 13.93 3.15 -5.72
C GLY A 76 13.30 4.35 -5.02
N ASN A 77 12.37 4.11 -4.08
CA ASN A 77 11.71 5.13 -3.25
C ASN A 77 10.91 6.17 -4.07
N TYR A 78 10.34 5.76 -5.21
CA TYR A 78 9.38 6.55 -5.97
C TYR A 78 7.95 6.20 -5.52
N TYR A 79 7.19 7.20 -5.08
CA TYR A 79 5.86 7.03 -4.51
C TYR A 79 4.82 7.85 -5.29
N CYS A 80 3.65 7.27 -5.57
CA CYS A 80 2.53 7.95 -6.24
C CYS A 80 1.63 8.76 -5.28
N SER A 81 2.21 9.21 -4.16
CA SER A 81 1.54 10.06 -3.17
C SER A 81 2.58 10.90 -2.40
N PRO A 82 2.25 12.15 -2.01
CA PRO A 82 3.09 12.99 -1.19
C PRO A 82 3.20 12.47 0.25
N ASN A 83 4.29 12.79 0.94
CA ASN A 83 4.42 12.55 2.38
C ASN A 83 5.41 13.55 3.02
N ALA A 84 4.89 14.56 3.70
CA ALA A 84 5.71 15.60 4.30
C ALA A 84 6.52 15.06 5.49
N THR A 85 5.97 14.07 6.21
CA THR A 85 6.70 13.38 7.29
C THR A 85 7.90 12.62 6.77
N TYR A 86 7.82 11.98 5.60
CA TYR A 86 8.98 11.35 4.97
C TYR A 86 10.09 12.38 4.76
N GLU A 87 9.78 13.50 4.12
CA GLU A 87 10.80 14.50 3.78
C GLU A 87 11.40 15.17 5.02
N ARG A 88 10.59 15.34 6.07
CA ARG A 88 11.05 15.85 7.37
C ARG A 88 12.00 14.87 8.09
N LEU A 89 11.78 13.56 7.96
CA LEU A 89 12.53 12.54 8.72
C LEU A 89 13.73 11.97 7.96
N PHE A 90 13.63 11.88 6.63
CA PHE A 90 14.63 11.27 5.76
C PHE A 90 15.29 12.27 4.80
N GLY A 91 14.87 13.53 4.81
CA GLY A 91 15.39 14.58 3.95
C GLY A 91 14.63 14.70 2.62
N ASN A 92 15.01 15.69 1.81
CA ASN A 92 14.36 15.98 0.54
C ASN A 92 14.32 14.74 -0.36
N SER A 93 13.14 14.39 -0.86
CA SER A 93 12.95 13.21 -1.71
C SER A 93 13.46 13.40 -3.14
N ASN A 94 13.86 14.61 -3.52
CA ASN A 94 14.12 15.03 -4.89
C ASN A 94 12.91 14.74 -5.80
N ARG A 95 11.71 15.09 -5.32
CA ARG A 95 10.42 14.90 -6.02
C ARG A 95 10.08 13.44 -6.34
N LYS A 96 10.69 12.48 -5.63
CA LYS A 96 10.33 11.06 -5.74
C LYS A 96 9.01 10.72 -5.05
N LEU A 97 8.62 11.51 -4.05
CA LEU A 97 7.23 11.61 -3.65
C LEU A 97 6.55 12.62 -4.57
N THR A 98 5.45 12.20 -5.18
CA THR A 98 4.74 13.01 -6.18
C THR A 98 3.91 14.11 -5.52
N ASP A 99 3.73 15.22 -6.24
CA ASP A 99 2.88 16.33 -5.79
C ASP A 99 1.40 15.90 -5.79
N ARG A 100 1.01 15.11 -6.80
CA ARG A 100 -0.33 14.51 -6.94
C ARG A 100 -0.48 13.31 -5.99
N ASP A 101 -1.58 13.29 -5.24
CA ASP A 101 -1.93 12.13 -4.40
C ASP A 101 -2.85 11.16 -5.15
N LEU A 102 -2.24 10.33 -6.00
CA LEU A 102 -2.99 9.38 -6.85
C LEU A 102 -3.79 8.37 -6.02
N VAL A 103 -3.25 7.94 -4.88
CA VAL A 103 -3.93 6.99 -3.98
C VAL A 103 -5.19 7.62 -3.39
N LYS A 104 -5.13 8.89 -2.97
CA LYS A 104 -6.30 9.60 -2.46
C LYS A 104 -7.38 9.76 -3.53
N GLU A 105 -6.99 10.15 -4.75
CA GLU A 105 -7.93 10.30 -5.87
C GLU A 105 -8.62 8.98 -6.24
N LEU A 106 -7.85 7.90 -6.38
CA LEU A 106 -8.40 6.55 -6.59
C LEU A 106 -9.31 6.14 -5.44
N GLY A 107 -8.94 6.47 -4.20
CA GLY A 107 -9.72 6.14 -3.01
C GLY A 107 -11.12 6.76 -3.07
N VAL A 108 -11.20 8.06 -3.40
CA VAL A 108 -12.47 8.78 -3.56
C VAL A 108 -13.27 8.20 -4.73
N GLU A 109 -12.65 8.05 -5.89
CA GLU A 109 -13.34 7.63 -7.12
C GLU A 109 -13.89 6.20 -6.99
N LEU A 110 -13.05 5.24 -6.58
CA LEU A 110 -13.45 3.84 -6.48
C LEU A 110 -14.50 3.62 -5.38
N LYS A 111 -14.38 4.33 -4.25
CA LYS A 111 -15.38 4.27 -3.18
C LYS A 111 -16.75 4.74 -3.67
N SER A 112 -16.82 5.79 -4.50
CA SER A 112 -18.08 6.27 -5.09
C SER A 112 -18.78 5.22 -5.97
N ARG A 113 -18.01 4.28 -6.53
CA ARG A 113 -18.47 3.19 -7.39
C ARG A 113 -18.67 1.87 -6.65
N GLY A 114 -18.50 1.86 -5.34
CA GLY A 114 -18.59 0.65 -4.51
C GLY A 114 -17.41 -0.32 -4.66
N ILE A 115 -16.30 0.14 -5.24
CA ILE A 115 -15.07 -0.65 -5.43
C ILE A 115 -14.12 -0.34 -4.27
N LYS A 116 -13.63 -1.37 -3.58
CA LYS A 116 -12.72 -1.18 -2.45
C LYS A 116 -11.28 -0.98 -2.95
N LEU A 117 -10.68 0.17 -2.62
CA LEU A 117 -9.26 0.38 -2.86
C LEU A 117 -8.43 -0.33 -1.80
N CYS A 118 -7.42 -1.05 -2.26
CA CYS A 118 -6.38 -1.67 -1.46
C CYS A 118 -5.01 -1.15 -1.93
N VAL A 119 -4.03 -1.13 -1.03
CA VAL A 119 -2.70 -0.57 -1.32
C VAL A 119 -1.60 -1.56 -1.01
N TYR A 120 -0.51 -1.46 -1.75
CA TYR A 120 0.71 -2.24 -1.55
C TYR A 120 1.87 -1.32 -1.18
N LEU A 121 2.69 -1.82 -0.25
CA LEU A 121 3.97 -1.22 0.13
C LEU A 121 4.97 -2.34 0.48
N PRO A 122 6.27 -2.23 0.15
CA PRO A 122 7.27 -3.10 0.76
C PRO A 122 7.33 -2.87 2.28
N ALA A 123 7.92 -3.81 3.01
CA ALA A 123 8.15 -3.74 4.45
C ALA A 123 9.25 -2.70 4.80
N VAL A 124 8.95 -1.43 4.55
CA VAL A 124 9.83 -0.28 4.73
C VAL A 124 10.28 -0.19 6.19
N GLY A 125 11.59 -0.05 6.40
CA GLY A 125 12.19 0.12 7.74
C GLY A 125 12.05 -1.06 8.69
N SER A 126 11.35 -2.15 8.35
CA SER A 126 11.00 -3.20 9.32
C SER A 126 12.20 -4.03 9.81
N ARG A 127 13.33 -3.95 9.09
CA ARG A 127 14.60 -4.64 9.39
C ARG A 127 15.65 -3.71 9.98
N GLU A 128 15.34 -2.42 10.08
CA GLU A 128 16.27 -1.37 10.51
C GLU A 128 16.22 -1.18 12.03
N SER A 129 17.00 -0.22 12.54
CA SER A 129 16.98 0.17 13.95
C SER A 129 15.59 0.62 14.42
N LEU A 130 15.32 0.54 15.73
CA LEU A 130 14.05 1.01 16.31
C LEU A 130 13.75 2.48 15.96
N GLN A 131 14.79 3.32 15.86
CA GLN A 131 14.64 4.71 15.44
C GLN A 131 14.05 4.80 14.02
N ILE A 132 14.63 4.07 13.05
CA ILE A 132 14.17 4.06 11.66
C ILE A 132 12.78 3.42 11.57
N GLN A 133 12.51 2.37 12.35
CA GLN A 133 11.17 1.78 12.44
C GLN A 133 10.12 2.80 12.90
N ASN A 134 10.41 3.58 13.95
CA ASN A 134 9.51 4.60 14.46
C ASN A 134 9.31 5.75 13.45
N GLN A 135 10.33 6.09 12.67
CA GLN A 135 10.20 7.08 11.60
C GLN A 135 9.28 6.58 10.48
N TRP A 136 9.45 5.33 10.02
CA TRP A 136 8.57 4.73 9.02
C TRP A 136 7.13 4.57 9.50
N GLN A 137 6.91 4.23 10.77
CA GLN A 137 5.56 4.21 11.35
C GLN A 137 4.89 5.59 11.26
N GLN A 138 5.61 6.70 11.47
CA GLN A 138 5.06 8.05 11.29
C GLN A 138 4.72 8.35 9.82
N VAL A 139 5.59 7.96 8.88
CA VAL A 139 5.34 8.11 7.43
C VAL A 139 4.06 7.37 7.03
N ILE A 140 3.95 6.10 7.45
CA ILE A 140 2.78 5.25 7.19
C ILE A 140 1.52 5.85 7.82
N THR A 141 1.62 6.34 9.06
CA THR A 141 0.51 6.96 9.78
C THR A 141 -0.04 8.17 9.02
N GLU A 142 0.83 9.03 8.48
CA GLU A 142 0.40 10.19 7.69
C GLU A 142 -0.43 9.79 6.47
N TRP A 143 0.03 8.79 5.69
CA TRP A 143 -0.75 8.25 4.58
C TRP A 143 -2.06 7.62 5.03
N SER A 144 -2.01 6.77 6.05
CA SER A 144 -3.20 6.09 6.60
C SER A 144 -4.26 7.10 7.03
N VAL A 145 -3.90 8.09 7.85
CA VAL A 145 -4.82 9.15 8.31
C VAL A 145 -5.38 9.96 7.15
N ARG A 146 -4.54 10.34 6.17
CA ARG A 146 -4.99 11.14 5.03
C ARG A 146 -6.00 10.41 4.14
N TRP A 147 -5.77 9.12 3.87
CA TRP A 147 -6.65 8.33 3.02
C TRP A 147 -7.88 7.80 3.76
N GLY A 148 -7.78 7.66 5.08
CA GLY A 148 -8.88 7.28 5.95
C GLY A 148 -9.59 6.00 5.50
N ASP A 149 -10.91 6.03 5.53
CA ASP A 149 -11.78 4.91 5.17
C ASP A 149 -11.88 4.64 3.65
N SER A 150 -11.11 5.35 2.82
CA SER A 150 -11.02 5.07 1.38
C SER A 150 -10.12 3.87 1.09
N VAL A 151 -9.17 3.57 1.97
CA VAL A 151 -8.30 2.38 1.88
C VAL A 151 -8.83 1.27 2.77
N HIS A 152 -9.05 0.10 2.18
CA HIS A 152 -9.71 -1.05 2.79
C HIS A 152 -8.76 -2.21 3.13
N ALA A 153 -7.59 -2.26 2.49
CA ALA A 153 -6.55 -3.23 2.83
C ALA A 153 -5.16 -2.71 2.50
N TRP A 154 -4.19 -3.14 3.30
CA TRP A 154 -2.76 -2.97 3.08
C TRP A 154 -2.09 -4.33 2.85
N TRP A 155 -1.34 -4.47 1.77
CA TRP A 155 -0.47 -5.62 1.50
C TRP A 155 0.98 -5.21 1.69
N ILE A 156 1.63 -5.76 2.71
CA ILE A 156 3.00 -5.40 3.09
C ILE A 156 3.95 -6.52 2.74
N ASP A 157 4.81 -6.27 1.75
CA ASP A 157 5.64 -7.30 1.15
C ASP A 157 7.06 -7.38 1.72
N GLY A 158 7.57 -8.59 1.92
CA GLY A 158 8.88 -8.85 2.52
C GLY A 158 8.96 -8.63 4.04
N PHE A 159 7.82 -8.60 4.75
CA PHE A 159 7.78 -8.39 6.20
C PHE A 159 8.19 -9.66 6.95
N ILE A 160 9.49 -9.81 7.20
CA ILE A 160 10.08 -10.98 7.87
C ILE A 160 10.32 -10.78 9.37
N ASN A 161 10.09 -9.56 9.90
CA ASN A 161 10.31 -9.29 11.32
C ASN A 161 9.24 -10.04 12.15
N THR A 162 9.69 -10.95 13.01
CA THR A 162 8.82 -11.83 13.80
C THR A 162 8.43 -11.26 15.17
N ASP A 163 9.02 -10.12 15.57
CA ASP A 163 8.70 -9.45 16.82
C ASP A 163 7.24 -8.95 16.80
N LYS A 164 6.45 -9.43 17.77
CA LYS A 164 5.02 -9.11 17.88
C LYS A 164 4.75 -7.66 18.24
N THR A 165 5.67 -7.03 18.98
CA THR A 165 5.59 -5.59 19.32
C THR A 165 5.80 -4.76 18.06
N VAL A 166 6.80 -5.09 17.25
CA VAL A 166 7.06 -4.41 15.97
C VAL A 166 5.91 -4.65 14.99
N GLN A 167 5.45 -5.90 14.82
CA GLN A 167 4.29 -6.22 13.97
C GLN A 167 3.05 -5.42 14.38
N LYS A 168 2.80 -5.31 15.69
CA LYS A 168 1.67 -4.54 16.22
C LYS A 168 1.83 -3.05 15.92
N ALA A 169 3.00 -2.46 16.20
CA ALA A 169 3.24 -1.03 15.97
C ALA A 169 3.06 -0.64 14.50
N TYR A 170 3.57 -1.46 13.57
CA TYR A 170 3.32 -1.27 12.13
C TYR A 170 1.84 -1.44 11.79
N ALA A 171 1.17 -2.48 12.31
CA ALA A 171 -0.24 -2.70 12.06
C ALA A 171 -1.11 -1.54 12.57
N ASP A 172 -0.77 -0.94 13.71
CA ASP A 172 -1.43 0.23 14.25
C ASP A 172 -1.22 1.44 13.33
N ALA A 173 0.00 1.66 12.82
CA ALA A 173 0.29 2.73 11.86
C ALA A 173 -0.53 2.58 10.56
N TYR A 174 -0.63 1.38 10.00
CA TYR A 174 -1.46 1.13 8.80
C TYR A 174 -2.95 1.35 9.06
N ARG A 175 -3.43 1.12 10.30
CA ARG A 175 -4.82 1.30 10.71
C ARG A 175 -5.16 2.70 11.23
N ALA A 176 -4.19 3.60 11.33
CA ALA A 176 -4.37 4.88 12.00
C ALA A 176 -5.53 5.73 11.46
N GLY A 177 -5.74 5.76 10.14
CA GLY A 177 -6.88 6.46 9.53
C GLY A 177 -8.14 5.61 9.32
N ASN A 178 -8.02 4.28 9.38
CA ASN A 178 -9.15 3.35 9.24
C ASN A 178 -8.91 2.11 10.10
N PRO A 179 -9.46 2.05 11.33
CA PRO A 179 -9.33 0.90 12.21
C PRO A 179 -9.81 -0.43 11.60
N GLU A 180 -10.75 -0.36 10.65
CA GLU A 180 -11.35 -1.52 9.99
C GLU A 180 -10.53 -2.01 8.78
N THR A 181 -9.48 -1.29 8.36
CA THR A 181 -8.65 -1.72 7.22
C THR A 181 -7.97 -3.06 7.54
N LEU A 182 -7.95 -3.92 6.53
CA LEU A 182 -7.17 -5.15 6.60
C LEU A 182 -5.68 -4.82 6.48
N VAL A 183 -4.84 -5.58 7.16
CA VAL A 183 -3.38 -5.48 7.08
C VAL A 183 -2.84 -6.89 6.93
N SER A 184 -2.12 -7.15 5.85
CA SER A 184 -1.50 -8.43 5.54
C SER A 184 0.02 -8.26 5.49
N PHE A 185 0.74 -9.02 6.31
CA PHE A 185 2.19 -9.13 6.28
C PHE A 185 2.58 -10.35 5.46
N ASN A 186 3.11 -10.12 4.25
CA ASN A 186 3.65 -11.16 3.39
C ASN A 186 5.17 -11.28 3.60
N PRO A 187 5.70 -12.42 4.08
CA PRO A 187 7.14 -12.59 4.26
C PRO A 187 7.90 -12.86 2.94
N GLY A 188 7.21 -13.17 1.84
CA GLY A 188 7.82 -13.41 0.52
C GLY A 188 8.40 -14.82 0.32
N THR A 189 8.46 -15.64 1.37
CA THR A 189 8.76 -17.08 1.31
C THR A 189 7.80 -17.85 2.21
N PRO A 190 7.49 -19.13 1.91
CA PRO A 190 6.87 -20.00 2.90
C PRO A 190 7.73 -20.02 4.16
N VAL A 191 7.12 -19.85 5.33
CA VAL A 191 7.76 -20.11 6.62
C VAL A 191 8.37 -21.52 6.54
N GLY A 192 9.70 -21.63 6.56
CA GLY A 192 10.40 -22.93 6.59
C GLY A 192 11.19 -23.34 5.34
N ILE A 193 11.33 -22.51 4.31
CA ILE A 193 12.29 -22.77 3.22
C ILE A 193 13.31 -21.63 3.15
N ASN A 194 14.52 -21.91 3.63
CA ASN A 194 15.67 -21.04 3.43
C ASN A 194 16.02 -21.03 1.92
N ARG A 195 16.34 -19.84 1.39
CA ARG A 195 17.04 -19.72 0.11
C ARG A 195 18.53 -19.99 0.32
#